data_AF-A0A3C1WAY2-F1
#
_entry.id   AF-A0A3C1WAY2-F1
#
_cell.length_a   1.000
_cell.length_b   1.000
_cell.length_c   1.000
_cell.angle_alpha   90.00
_cell.angle_beta   90.00
_cell.angle_gamma   90.00
#
_symmetry.space_group_name_H-M   'P 1'
#
loop_
_entity.id
_entity.type
_entity.pdbx_description
1 polymer ?
#
loop_
_entity_poly.entity_id
_entity_poly.type
_entity_poly.pdbx_seq_one_letter_code
_entity_poly.pdbx_strand_id
1 'polypeptide(L)'
;MNSLPIGVFDSGIGGLTVVNAIQKHLPNEDLVYVGDTARVPYGSRSPGTVIDYATQIATYLEDTGVKEILIACNTASAVALEIVAAQTSLPVSGVIVPGAEAAMELNESGHIGVIATRATIKSGAYQNAI
;
A
#
# COMPACT_ATOMS: atom_id res chain seq x y z
N MET A 1 8.54 22.82 -6.48
CA MET A 1 7.62 21.67 -6.36
C MET A 1 8.15 20.57 -7.26
N ASN A 2 8.18 19.33 -6.78
CA ASN A 2 8.68 18.19 -7.55
C ASN A 2 7.59 17.69 -8.51
N SER A 3 7.83 17.76 -9.83
CA SER A 3 6.88 17.37 -10.89
C SER A 3 6.97 15.89 -11.27
N LEU A 4 7.77 15.09 -10.57
CA LEU A 4 7.82 13.64 -10.78
C LEU A 4 6.51 12.97 -10.31
N PRO A 5 6.11 11.84 -10.91
CA PRO A 5 4.85 11.16 -10.59
C PRO A 5 4.90 10.45 -9.23
N ILE A 6 3.73 10.11 -8.69
CA ILE A 6 3.59 9.19 -7.55
C ILE A 6 3.58 7.75 -8.08
N GLY A 7 4.47 6.92 -7.56
CA GLY A 7 4.48 5.48 -7.83
C GLY A 7 3.43 4.78 -6.97
N VAL A 8 2.52 4.04 -7.57
CA VAL A 8 1.49 3.28 -6.87
C VAL A 8 1.64 1.82 -7.23
N PHE A 9 1.61 0.91 -6.26
CA PHE A 9 1.59 -0.52 -6.59
C PHE A 9 0.60 -1.36 -5.79
N ASP A 10 0.15 -2.43 -6.43
CA ASP A 10 -0.68 -3.47 -5.83
C ASP A 10 -0.28 -4.86 -6.34
N SER A 11 -0.75 -5.89 -5.64
CA SER A 11 -0.63 -7.30 -6.05
C SER A 11 -1.34 -7.63 -7.38
N GLY A 12 -2.15 -6.73 -7.92
CA GLY A 12 -2.87 -6.92 -9.17
C GLY A 12 -3.63 -5.68 -9.60
N ILE A 13 -4.92 -5.83 -9.91
CA ILE A 13 -5.79 -4.75 -10.40
C ILE A 13 -6.61 -4.08 -9.28
N GLY A 14 -6.62 -4.63 -8.07
CA GLY A 14 -7.46 -4.13 -6.97
C GLY A 14 -7.07 -2.72 -6.53
N GLY A 15 -5.77 -2.40 -6.62
CA GLY A 15 -5.21 -1.08 -6.32
C GLY A 15 -5.73 0.05 -7.21
N LEU A 16 -6.40 -0.25 -8.33
CA LEU A 16 -7.03 0.77 -9.16
C LEU A 16 -8.14 1.54 -8.42
N THR A 17 -8.71 0.94 -7.37
CA THR A 17 -9.64 1.65 -6.46
C THR A 17 -8.96 2.83 -5.75
N VAL A 18 -7.72 2.64 -5.30
CA VAL A 18 -6.88 3.66 -4.67
C VAL A 18 -6.42 4.70 -5.71
N VAL A 19 -6.00 4.26 -6.90
CA VAL A 19 -5.66 5.16 -8.02
C VAL A 19 -6.83 6.10 -8.36
N ASN A 20 -8.03 5.55 -8.49
CA ASN A 20 -9.23 6.34 -8.77
C ASN A 20 -9.55 7.34 -7.65
N ALA A 21 -9.30 7.01 -6.39
CA ALA A 21 -9.45 7.95 -5.28
C ALA A 21 -8.40 9.07 -5.36
N ILE A 22 -7.13 8.73 -5.63
CA ILE A 22 -6.04 9.70 -5.79
C ILE A 22 -6.37 10.68 -6.91
N GLN A 23 -6.75 10.20 -8.10
CA GLN A 23 -7.09 11.07 -9.23
C GLN A 23 -8.25 12.02 -8.95
N LYS A 24 -9.21 11.62 -8.09
CA LYS A 24 -10.32 12.49 -7.69
C LYS A 24 -9.89 13.59 -6.72
N HIS A 25 -9.00 13.28 -5.78
CA HIS A 25 -8.59 14.21 -4.72
C HIS A 25 -7.33 15.02 -5.08
N LEU A 26 -6.49 14.50 -5.97
CA LEU A 26 -5.23 15.06 -6.44
C LEU A 26 -5.21 15.04 -7.99
N PRO A 27 -6.09 15.81 -8.66
CA PRO A 27 -6.28 15.72 -10.12
C PRO A 27 -5.09 16.21 -10.95
N ASN A 28 -4.11 16.88 -10.31
CA ASN A 28 -2.92 17.41 -10.96
C ASN A 28 -1.67 16.54 -10.72
N GLU A 29 -1.82 15.39 -10.08
CA GLU A 29 -0.72 14.45 -9.82
C GLU A 29 -0.65 13.39 -10.93
N ASP A 30 0.54 13.22 -11.51
CA ASP A 30 0.82 12.13 -12.42
C ASP A 30 1.09 10.84 -11.63
N LEU A 31 0.60 9.70 -12.13
CA LEU A 31 0.70 8.41 -11.45
C LEU A 31 1.40 7.37 -12.33
N VAL A 32 2.31 6.59 -11.73
CA VAL A 32 2.86 5.36 -12.32
C VAL A 32 2.30 4.19 -11.53
N TYR A 33 1.48 3.35 -12.16
CA TYR A 33 0.87 2.19 -11.50
C TYR A 33 1.55 0.88 -11.88
N VAL A 34 1.90 0.06 -10.89
CA VAL A 34 2.40 -1.30 -11.06
C VAL A 34 1.43 -2.30 -10.42
N GLY A 35 0.81 -3.14 -11.25
CA GLY A 35 -0.01 -4.26 -10.79
C GLY A 35 0.70 -5.59 -11.01
N ASP A 36 1.06 -6.29 -9.93
CA ASP A 36 1.81 -7.56 -10.00
C ASP A 36 0.94 -8.79 -10.31
N THR A 37 0.15 -8.66 -11.38
CA THR A 37 -0.87 -9.65 -11.77
C THR A 37 -0.30 -11.05 -12.06
N ALA A 38 0.99 -11.17 -12.38
CA ALA A 38 1.65 -12.45 -12.59
C ALA A 38 1.83 -13.27 -11.30
N ARG A 39 1.81 -12.65 -10.11
CA ARG A 39 2.07 -13.29 -8.81
C ARG A 39 0.90 -13.19 -7.83
N VAL A 40 -0.24 -12.67 -8.27
CA VAL A 40 -1.51 -12.63 -7.52
C VAL A 40 -1.95 -14.06 -7.09
N PRO A 41 -2.60 -14.24 -5.93
CA PRO A 41 -2.86 -13.27 -4.87
C PRO A 41 -1.79 -13.27 -3.77
N TYR A 42 -1.42 -12.08 -3.29
CA TYR A 42 -0.49 -11.93 -2.16
C TYR A 42 -1.08 -12.43 -0.84
N GLY A 43 -2.40 -12.31 -0.65
CA GLY A 43 -3.10 -12.64 0.61
C GLY A 43 -2.94 -14.08 1.12
N SER A 44 -2.39 -14.99 0.29
CA SER A 44 -2.12 -16.39 0.62
C SER A 44 -0.63 -16.74 0.69
N ARG A 45 0.26 -15.77 0.41
CA ARG A 45 1.71 -15.97 0.39
C ARG A 45 2.32 -15.79 1.78
N SER A 46 3.55 -16.26 1.95
CA SER A 46 4.30 -16.04 3.18
C SER A 46 4.73 -14.57 3.29
N PRO A 47 5.00 -14.05 4.50
CA PRO A 47 5.49 -12.70 4.67
C PRO A 47 6.75 -12.40 3.87
N GLY A 48 7.76 -13.28 3.92
CA GLY A 48 9.01 -13.11 3.17
C GLY A 48 8.77 -12.99 1.66
N THR A 49 7.90 -13.82 1.09
CA THR A 49 7.56 -13.72 -0.34
C THR A 49 6.89 -12.40 -0.70
N VAL A 50 5.99 -11.88 0.16
CA VAL A 50 5.35 -10.57 -0.08
C VAL A 50 6.37 -9.44 0.01
N ILE A 51 7.31 -9.52 0.96
CA ILE A 51 8.40 -8.56 1.12
C ILE A 51 9.29 -8.55 -0.13
N ASP A 52 9.73 -9.72 -0.60
CA ASP A 52 10.57 -9.85 -1.79
C ASP A 52 9.90 -9.21 -3.02
N TYR A 53 8.60 -9.46 -3.21
CA TYR A 53 7.85 -8.89 -4.34
C TYR A 53 7.68 -7.37 -4.19
N ALA A 54 7.35 -6.89 -3.00
CA ALA A 54 7.18 -5.47 -2.72
C ALA A 54 8.49 -4.69 -2.92
N THR A 55 9.62 -5.21 -2.43
CA THR A 55 10.95 -4.63 -2.63
C THR A 55 11.29 -4.53 -4.12
N GLN A 56 11.07 -5.59 -4.91
CA GLN A 56 11.34 -5.57 -6.35
C GLN A 56 10.53 -4.48 -7.08
N ILE A 57 9.27 -4.31 -6.71
CA ILE A 57 8.40 -3.28 -7.31
C ILE A 57 8.83 -1.89 -6.86
N ALA A 58 9.21 -1.71 -5.59
CA ALA A 58 9.69 -0.45 -5.07
C ALA A 58 10.98 0.00 -5.78
N THR A 59 11.95 -0.91 -5.96
CA THR A 59 13.16 -0.63 -6.74
C THR A 59 12.82 -0.22 -8.17
N TYR A 60 11.92 -0.94 -8.84
CA TYR A 60 11.46 -0.58 -10.18
C TYR A 60 10.83 0.82 -10.24
N LEU A 61 10.01 1.19 -9.25
CA LEU A 61 9.39 2.52 -9.19
C LEU A 61 10.43 3.63 -8.94
N GLU A 62 11.39 3.39 -8.05
CA GLU A 62 12.51 4.33 -7.80
C GLU A 62 13.32 4.54 -9.09
N ASP A 63 13.67 3.47 -9.79
CA ASP A 63 14.39 3.52 -11.09
C ASP A 63 13.56 4.22 -12.19
N THR A 64 12.23 4.19 -12.10
CA THR A 64 11.33 4.90 -13.03
C THR A 64 11.27 6.41 -12.75
N GLY A 65 11.80 6.87 -11.62
CA GLY A 65 11.86 8.29 -11.27
C GLY A 65 10.57 8.84 -10.67
N VAL A 66 9.98 8.13 -9.70
CA VAL A 66 8.83 8.63 -8.92
C VAL A 66 9.29 9.49 -7.73
N LYS A 67 8.42 10.39 -7.23
CA LYS A 67 8.72 11.21 -6.03
C LYS A 67 8.30 10.58 -4.70
N GLU A 68 7.40 9.59 -4.74
CA GLU A 68 6.84 8.89 -3.58
C GLU A 68 6.35 7.52 -4.05
N ILE A 69 6.39 6.52 -3.15
CA ILE A 69 5.81 5.20 -3.37
C ILE A 69 4.61 5.00 -2.44
N LEU A 70 3.45 4.71 -3.02
CA LEU A 70 2.23 4.37 -2.31
C LEU A 70 1.87 2.89 -2.52
N ILE A 71 1.85 2.14 -1.43
CA ILE A 71 1.47 0.73 -1.41
C ILE A 71 -0.06 0.64 -1.32
N ALA A 72 -0.73 0.40 -2.45
CA ALA A 72 -2.20 0.30 -2.52
C ALA A 72 -2.75 -1.07 -2.06
N CYS A 73 -1.89 -2.09 -1.96
CA CYS A 73 -2.29 -3.42 -1.49
C CYS A 73 -2.30 -3.52 0.03
N ASN A 74 -3.47 -3.74 0.65
CA ASN A 74 -3.57 -4.00 2.10
C ASN A 74 -2.65 -5.14 2.58
N THR A 75 -2.40 -6.16 1.76
CA THR A 75 -1.48 -7.25 2.14
C THR A 75 -0.02 -6.82 2.09
N ALA A 76 0.40 -6.04 1.10
CA ALA A 76 1.76 -5.54 1.05
C ALA A 76 2.00 -4.46 2.12
N SER A 77 1.05 -3.54 2.34
CA SER A 77 1.15 -2.53 3.40
C SER A 77 1.24 -3.18 4.79
N ALA A 78 0.53 -4.29 5.01
CA ALA A 78 0.53 -5.01 6.28
C ALA A 78 1.86 -5.69 6.64
N VAL A 79 2.71 -5.97 5.65
CA VAL A 79 3.83 -6.90 5.81
C VAL A 79 5.16 -6.29 5.39
N ALA A 80 5.16 -5.39 4.40
CA ALA A 80 6.36 -4.92 3.73
C ALA A 80 6.60 -3.42 3.85
N LEU A 81 5.66 -2.62 4.38
CA LEU A 81 5.74 -1.16 4.40
C LEU A 81 7.05 -0.63 5.00
N GLU A 82 7.37 -1.03 6.24
CA GLU A 82 8.57 -0.56 6.93
C GLU A 82 9.86 -1.03 6.26
N ILE A 83 9.86 -2.24 5.70
CA ILE A 83 11.02 -2.82 5.03
C ILE A 83 11.31 -2.10 3.72
N VAL A 84 10.26 -1.83 2.94
CA VAL A 84 10.37 -1.04 1.71
C VAL A 84 10.84 0.37 2.04
N ALA A 85 10.24 1.03 3.04
CA ALA A 85 10.63 2.37 3.48
C ALA A 85 12.09 2.45 3.94
N ALA A 86 12.63 1.39 4.57
CA ALA A 86 14.02 1.35 4.99
C ALA A 86 15.02 1.10 3.83
N GLN A 87 14.55 0.66 2.67
CA GLN A 87 15.39 0.29 1.52
C GLN A 87 15.43 1.34 0.42
N THR A 88 14.50 2.30 0.42
CA THR A 88 14.46 3.41 -0.54
C THR A 88 14.73 4.74 0.15
N SER A 89 15.21 5.71 -0.64
CA SER A 89 15.34 7.11 -0.19
C SER A 89 14.03 7.91 -0.34
N LEU A 90 13.04 7.34 -1.03
CA LEU A 90 11.76 7.97 -1.30
C LEU A 90 10.80 7.84 -0.10
N PRO A 91 9.89 8.80 0.10
CA PRO A 91 8.76 8.61 1.00
C PRO A 91 7.95 7.38 0.58
N VAL A 92 7.53 6.58 1.56
CA VAL A 92 6.68 5.41 1.34
C VAL A 92 5.45 5.47 2.23
N SER A 93 4.28 5.36 1.63
CA SER A 93 2.97 5.38 2.30
C SER A 93 2.19 4.10 2.03
N GLY A 94 1.23 3.77 2.90
CA GLY A 94 0.41 2.57 2.80
C GLY A 94 -1.03 2.81 3.21
N VAL A 95 -1.91 1.86 2.91
CA VAL A 95 -3.38 2.04 3.05
C VAL A 95 -3.95 1.68 4.43
N ILE A 96 -3.17 1.08 5.32
CA ILE A 96 -3.68 0.58 6.62
C ILE A 96 -3.89 1.73 7.61
N VAL A 97 -2.83 2.52 7.87
CA VAL A 97 -2.89 3.60 8.87
C VAL A 97 -4.00 4.61 8.57
N PRO A 98 -4.13 5.14 7.34
CA PRO A 98 -5.22 6.07 7.03
C PRO A 98 -6.61 5.46 7.21
N GLY A 99 -6.76 4.16 6.90
CA GLY A 99 -8.02 3.45 7.09
C GLY A 99 -8.35 3.21 8.57
N ALA A 100 -7.33 2.94 9.39
CA ALA A 100 -7.48 2.79 10.85
C ALA A 100 -7.83 4.13 11.51
N GLU A 101 -7.10 5.20 11.20
CA GLU A 101 -7.35 6.56 11.71
C GLU A 101 -8.77 7.01 11.39
N ALA A 102 -9.20 6.89 10.12
CA ALA A 102 -10.56 7.25 9.73
C ALA A 102 -11.63 6.42 10.46
N ALA A 103 -11.36 5.14 10.73
CA ALA A 103 -12.29 4.30 11.49
C ALA A 103 -12.36 4.73 12.96
N MET A 104 -11.24 5.11 13.58
CA MET A 104 -11.20 5.60 14.96
C MET A 104 -11.92 6.94 15.11
N GLU A 105 -11.71 7.88 14.18
CA GLU A 105 -12.34 9.20 14.20
C GLU A 105 -13.87 9.12 14.12
N LEU A 106 -14.41 8.14 13.39
CA LEU A 106 -15.85 7.95 13.18
C LEU A 106 -16.50 7.03 14.22
N ASN A 107 -15.73 6.36 15.07
CA ASN A 107 -16.26 5.31 15.94
C ASN A 107 -16.79 5.84 17.28
N GLU A 108 -18.10 6.00 17.38
CA GLU A 108 -18.79 6.34 18.64
C GLU A 108 -19.11 5.10 19.50
N SER A 109 -19.16 3.92 18.88
CA SER A 109 -19.64 2.67 19.54
C SER A 109 -18.57 1.93 20.35
N GLY A 110 -17.31 2.32 20.21
CA GLY A 110 -16.16 1.65 20.82
C GLY A 110 -15.77 0.32 20.15
N HIS A 111 -16.39 -0.07 19.03
CA HIS A 111 -16.09 -1.33 18.34
C HIS A 111 -15.79 -1.12 16.86
N ILE A 112 -14.65 -1.64 16.39
CA ILE A 112 -14.24 -1.58 14.98
C ILE A 112 -14.07 -3.00 14.44
N GLY A 113 -14.75 -3.31 13.33
CA GLY A 113 -14.60 -4.55 12.61
C GLY A 113 -13.76 -4.38 11.34
N VAL A 114 -12.82 -5.29 11.09
CA VAL A 114 -11.98 -5.29 9.89
C VAL A 114 -12.09 -6.61 9.15
N ILE A 115 -12.35 -6.56 7.85
CA ILE A 115 -12.30 -7.71 6.94
C ILE A 115 -11.12 -7.56 5.98
N ALA A 116 -10.25 -8.56 5.92
CA ALA A 116 -9.07 -8.51 5.07
C ALA A 116 -8.59 -9.92 4.70
N THR A 117 -7.55 -9.99 3.87
CA THR A 117 -6.92 -11.27 3.51
C THR A 117 -6.30 -11.95 4.73
N ARG A 118 -6.04 -13.26 4.62
CA ARG A 118 -5.40 -14.02 5.71
C ARG A 118 -4.05 -13.44 6.11
N ALA A 119 -3.23 -13.01 5.15
CA ALA A 119 -1.95 -12.38 5.44
C ALA A 119 -2.10 -11.05 6.19
N THR A 120 -3.04 -10.18 5.77
CA THR A 120 -3.32 -8.91 6.47
C THR A 120 -3.83 -9.12 7.89
N ILE A 121 -4.76 -10.07 8.13
CA ILE A 121 -5.27 -10.32 9.48
C ILE A 121 -4.18 -10.94 10.38
N LYS A 122 -3.37 -11.85 9.85
CA LYS A 122 -2.31 -12.52 10.62
C LYS A 122 -1.16 -11.60 10.99
N SER A 123 -0.92 -10.51 10.25
CA SER A 123 0.17 -9.59 10.57
C SER A 123 -0.09 -8.75 11.82
N GLY A 124 -1.36 -8.63 12.26
CA GLY A 124 -1.72 -7.74 13.37
C GLY A 124 -1.71 -6.26 13.01
N ALA A 125 -1.52 -5.89 11.74
CA ALA A 125 -1.26 -4.50 11.34
C ALA A 125 -2.41 -3.54 11.70
N TYR A 126 -3.67 -3.96 11.52
CA TYR A 126 -4.81 -3.13 11.92
C TYR A 126 -4.96 -3.05 13.45
N GLN A 127 -4.66 -4.13 14.17
CA GLN A 127 -4.72 -4.16 15.64
C GLN A 127 -3.66 -3.26 16.28
N ASN A 128 -2.52 -3.08 15.61
CA ASN A 128 -1.46 -2.16 16.06
C ASN A 128 -1.75 -0.70 15.69
N ALA A 129 -2.61 -0.46 14.69
CA ALA A 129 -2.92 0.87 14.17
C ALA A 129 -4.20 1.48 14.76
N ILE A 130 -5.02 0.69 15.46
CA ILE A 130 -6.28 1.09 16.12
C ILE A 130 -6.05 1.24 17.63
#